data_AF-A0A752IUL4-F1
#
_entry.id   AF-A0A752IUL4-F1
#
_cell.length_a   1.000
_cell.length_b   1.000
_cell.length_c   1.000
_cell.angle_alpha   90.00
_cell.angle_beta   90.00
_cell.angle_gamma   90.00
#
_symmetry.space_group_name_H-M   'P 1'
#
loop_
_entity.id
_entity.type
_entity.pdbx_description
1 polymer ?
#
loop_
_entity_poly.entity_id
_entity_poly.type
_entity_poly.pdbx_seq_one_letter_code
_entity_poly.pdbx_strand_id
1 'polypeptide(L)'
;MQGRYITQDPIGLQGGWNLYQYPLNPIMETDPLGLAACKVLYPDYPIEYMDGSTTTWLGGHGGILGYDKNGSTKYYEYGRYNPKLKGIIGTKLSTNDGNIRNVSMPDLVLDKEGNPTDESLEKLKAALSKKAGKNTNVELTCSKDVDERKVYEYVNKIANDEKRDKYSWNPFSPNQCRSFAEDSFDAGD
;
A
#
# COMPACT_ATOMS: atom_id res chain seq x y z
N MET A 1 -18.55 -42.42 -13.67
CA MET A 1 -18.85 -41.04 -13.25
C MET A 1 -17.78 -40.58 -12.28
N GLN A 2 -17.03 -39.55 -12.70
CA GLN A 2 -16.35 -38.52 -11.89
C GLN A 2 -15.52 -38.97 -10.68
N GLY A 3 -14.21 -39.08 -10.90
CA GLY A 3 -13.24 -38.87 -9.84
C GLY A 3 -13.26 -37.40 -9.40
N ARG A 4 -13.50 -37.17 -8.12
CA ARG A 4 -13.12 -35.92 -7.44
C ARG A 4 -11.99 -36.27 -6.48
N TYR A 5 -10.84 -35.62 -6.67
CA TYR A 5 -9.84 -35.53 -5.62
C TYR A 5 -10.38 -34.55 -4.57
N ILE A 6 -10.76 -35.09 -3.42
CA ILE A 6 -11.05 -34.33 -2.19
C ILE A 6 -9.92 -34.66 -1.23
N THR A 7 -8.73 -34.15 -1.51
CA THR A 7 -7.66 -34.19 -0.52
C THR A 7 -7.97 -33.10 0.50
N GLN A 8 -8.40 -33.52 1.69
CA GLN A 8 -8.39 -32.68 2.87
C GLN A 8 -6.94 -32.38 3.25
N ASP A 9 -6.66 -31.11 3.58
CA ASP A 9 -5.41 -30.68 4.18
C ASP A 9 -5.23 -31.40 5.54
N PRO A 10 -4.13 -32.11 5.79
CA PRO A 10 -3.97 -32.88 7.02
C PRO A 10 -3.49 -31.97 8.15
N ILE A 11 -4.37 -31.09 8.62
CA ILE A 11 -4.32 -30.58 9.99
C ILE A 11 -5.62 -31.01 10.68
N GLY A 12 -5.49 -32.11 11.41
CA GLY A 12 -6.58 -32.74 12.13
C GLY A 12 -7.05 -31.92 13.33
N LEU A 13 -8.36 -31.98 13.57
CA LEU A 13 -8.98 -32.03 14.91
C LEU A 13 -8.44 -31.06 15.99
N GLN A 14 -8.16 -29.81 15.63
CA GLN A 14 -8.05 -28.67 16.56
C GLN A 14 -8.42 -27.31 15.94
N GLY A 15 -8.88 -27.28 14.68
CA GLY A 15 -9.41 -26.07 14.04
C GLY A 15 -10.90 -25.92 14.34
N GLY A 16 -11.27 -24.90 15.12
CA GLY A 16 -12.67 -24.57 15.42
C GLY A 16 -13.50 -24.25 14.18
N TRP A 17 -14.80 -24.01 14.39
CA TRP A 17 -15.83 -23.82 13.35
C TRP A 17 -15.78 -22.50 12.57
N ASN A 18 -14.61 -21.86 12.42
CA ASN A 18 -14.47 -20.59 11.70
C ASN A 18 -13.66 -20.75 10.41
N LEU A 19 -14.37 -20.94 9.29
CA LEU A 19 -13.84 -20.98 7.93
C LEU A 19 -13.37 -19.62 7.39
N TYR A 20 -13.49 -18.55 8.19
CA TYR A 20 -12.98 -17.20 7.89
C TYR A 20 -12.01 -16.75 8.99
N GLN A 21 -10.91 -17.49 9.16
CA GLN A 21 -9.80 -17.02 9.98
C GLN A 21 -8.84 -16.24 9.10
N TYR A 22 -8.81 -14.91 9.29
CA TYR A 22 -7.67 -14.11 8.84
C TYR A 22 -6.42 -14.65 9.56
N PRO A 23 -5.33 -14.96 8.86
CA PRO A 23 -4.10 -15.35 9.53
C PRO A 23 -3.68 -14.20 10.46
N LEU A 24 -3.51 -14.52 11.74
CA LEU A 24 -2.85 -13.63 12.67
C LEU A 24 -1.40 -13.48 12.18
N ASN A 25 -1.11 -12.28 11.67
CA ASN A 25 0.21 -11.71 11.37
C ASN A 25 1.41 -12.60 11.72
N PRO A 26 2.07 -13.25 10.73
CA PRO A 26 3.38 -13.82 10.94
C PRO A 26 4.41 -12.70 10.75
N ILE A 27 5.01 -12.27 11.87
CA ILE A 27 6.40 -11.80 12.08
C ILE A 27 6.37 -10.87 13.31
N MET A 28 6.71 -11.43 14.47
CA MET A 28 7.14 -10.66 15.64
C MET A 28 8.66 -10.77 15.73
N GLU A 29 9.35 -9.89 15.03
CA GLU A 29 10.62 -9.35 15.50
C GLU A 29 10.30 -7.90 15.90
N THR A 30 10.61 -7.55 17.15
CA THR A 30 10.22 -6.26 17.72
C THR A 30 11.28 -5.24 17.36
N ASP A 31 11.02 -4.37 16.37
CA ASP A 31 11.81 -3.15 16.20
C ASP A 31 11.65 -2.25 17.45
N PRO A 32 12.72 -1.99 18.21
CA PRO A 32 12.66 -1.11 19.38
C PRO A 32 12.43 0.37 19.02
N LEU A 33 12.51 0.76 17.73
CA LEU A 33 12.29 2.14 17.30
C LEU A 33 10.81 2.47 17.06
N GLY A 34 9.94 1.46 16.90
CA GLY A 34 8.50 1.64 16.64
C GLY A 34 8.22 2.24 15.26
N LEU A 35 9.11 1.97 14.30
CA LEU A 35 9.06 2.46 12.94
C LEU A 35 8.47 1.37 12.05
N ALA A 36 7.60 1.73 11.12
CA ALA A 36 7.03 0.74 10.22
C ALA A 36 6.55 1.35 8.92
N ALA A 37 6.62 0.54 7.87
CA ALA A 37 5.99 0.82 6.59
C ALA A 37 4.99 -0.26 6.21
N CYS A 38 4.01 0.12 5.40
CA CYS A 38 2.92 -0.70 4.92
C CYS A 38 2.73 -0.48 3.43
N LYS A 39 2.78 -1.56 2.66
CA LYS A 39 2.25 -1.57 1.30
C LYS A 39 0.73 -1.51 1.39
N VAL A 40 0.14 -0.54 0.71
CA VAL A 40 -1.30 -0.35 0.62
C VAL A 40 -1.76 -0.79 -0.75
N LEU A 41 -2.68 -1.74 -0.81
CA LEU A 41 -3.25 -2.24 -2.06
C LEU A 41 -4.75 -1.99 -2.11
N TYR A 42 -5.23 -1.61 -3.29
CA TYR A 42 -6.64 -1.41 -3.61
C TYR A 42 -7.00 -2.38 -4.74
N PRO A 43 -7.31 -3.65 -4.43
CA PRO A 43 -7.50 -4.68 -5.46
C PRO A 43 -8.66 -4.36 -6.41
N ASP A 44 -9.75 -3.81 -5.87
CA ASP A 44 -10.95 -3.48 -6.64
C ASP A 44 -10.94 -2.06 -7.21
N TYR A 45 -9.79 -1.38 -7.24
CA TYR A 45 -9.70 -0.01 -7.72
C TYR A 45 -10.06 0.08 -9.21
N PRO A 46 -11.03 0.93 -9.60
CA PRO A 46 -11.41 1.08 -10.99
C PRO A 46 -10.37 1.92 -11.73
N ILE A 47 -9.60 1.25 -12.60
CA ILE A 47 -8.62 1.87 -13.49
C ILE A 47 -9.34 2.31 -14.76
N GLU A 48 -9.22 3.59 -15.09
CA GLU A 48 -9.69 4.14 -16.35
C GLU A 48 -8.70 3.83 -17.48
N TYR A 49 -9.19 3.16 -18.52
CA TYR A 49 -8.38 2.72 -19.66
C TYR A 49 -8.81 3.38 -20.98
N MET A 50 -10.04 3.88 -21.04
CA MET A 50 -10.59 4.71 -22.12
C MET A 50 -11.54 5.74 -21.48
N ASP A 51 -11.81 6.84 -22.18
CA ASP A 51 -12.64 7.95 -21.67
C ASP A 51 -13.96 7.45 -21.07
N GLY A 52 -14.08 7.56 -19.73
CA GLY A 52 -15.24 7.11 -18.97
C GLY A 52 -15.38 5.60 -18.74
N SER A 53 -14.49 4.76 -19.30
CA SER A 53 -14.52 3.31 -19.15
C SER A 53 -13.51 2.84 -18.12
N THR A 54 -14.00 2.13 -17.08
CA THR A 54 -13.16 1.61 -15.99
C THR A 54 -13.20 0.09 -15.89
N THR A 55 -12.13 -0.51 -15.36
CA THR A 55 -12.03 -1.94 -15.07
C THR A 55 -11.25 -2.18 -13.79
N THR A 56 -11.59 -3.24 -13.06
CA THR A 56 -10.90 -3.70 -11.84
C THR A 56 -9.92 -4.83 -12.11
N TRP A 57 -9.98 -5.45 -13.30
CA TRP A 57 -9.15 -6.61 -13.66
C TRP A 57 -7.68 -6.27 -13.94
N LEU A 58 -7.34 -4.98 -14.04
CA LEU A 58 -5.98 -4.50 -14.35
C LEU A 58 -5.08 -4.37 -13.11
N GLY A 59 -5.42 -5.09 -12.02
CA GLY A 59 -4.53 -5.24 -10.87
C GLY A 59 -4.60 -4.11 -9.85
N GLY A 60 -5.61 -3.23 -9.93
CA GLY A 60 -5.94 -2.24 -8.90
C GLY A 60 -4.97 -1.06 -8.81
N HIS A 61 -4.89 -0.46 -7.62
CA HIS A 61 -3.98 0.65 -7.30
C HIS A 61 -3.11 0.29 -6.09
N GLY A 62 -1.99 0.99 -5.93
CA GLY A 62 -1.06 0.77 -4.83
C GLY A 62 -0.43 2.06 -4.30
N GLY A 63 -0.04 2.02 -3.03
CA GLY A 63 0.67 3.11 -2.36
C GLY A 63 1.53 2.60 -1.20
N ILE A 64 2.30 3.50 -0.62
CA ILE A 64 3.17 3.22 0.51
C ILE A 64 2.77 4.13 1.68
N LEU A 65 2.56 3.53 2.85
CA LEU A 65 2.27 4.24 4.09
C LEU A 65 3.37 3.95 5.10
N GLY A 66 4.01 4.98 5.64
CA GLY A 66 4.88 4.84 6.81
C GLY A 66 4.22 5.46 8.04
N TYR A 67 4.63 5.00 9.22
CA TYR A 67 4.33 5.67 10.48
C TYR A 67 5.49 5.61 11.46
N ASP A 68 5.63 6.66 12.26
CA ASP A 68 6.66 6.75 13.30
C ASP A 68 6.17 6.21 14.65
N LYS A 69 7.06 6.20 15.64
CA LYS A 69 6.78 5.77 17.02
C LYS A 69 5.70 6.56 17.76
N ASN A 70 5.31 7.73 17.23
CA ASN A 70 4.21 8.52 17.78
C ASN A 70 2.89 8.23 17.04
N GLY A 71 2.92 7.31 16.08
CA GLY A 71 1.81 7.01 15.18
C GLY A 71 1.62 8.03 14.06
N SER A 72 2.56 8.97 13.85
CA SER A 72 2.43 9.97 12.79
C SER A 72 2.58 9.32 11.43
N THR A 73 1.55 9.43 10.59
CA THR A 73 1.47 8.72 9.32
C THR A 73 1.86 9.59 8.13
N LYS A 74 2.48 8.98 7.12
CA LYS A 74 2.61 9.58 5.78
C LYS A 74 2.28 8.55 4.72
N TYR A 75 1.41 8.94 3.80
CA TYR A 75 1.01 8.11 2.68
C TYR A 75 1.40 8.77 1.36
N TYR A 76 2.00 7.96 0.48
CA TYR A 76 2.40 8.36 -0.84
C TYR A 76 1.88 7.37 -1.89
N GLU A 77 1.47 7.91 -3.03
CA GLU A 77 1.05 7.12 -4.18
C GLU A 77 1.67 7.67 -5.46
N TYR A 78 2.03 6.76 -6.35
CA TYR A 78 2.53 7.10 -7.69
C TYR A 78 1.47 6.75 -8.73
N GLY A 79 1.23 7.66 -9.66
CA GLY A 79 0.21 7.45 -10.68
C GLY A 79 0.17 8.55 -11.72
N ARG A 80 -0.71 8.38 -12.70
CA ARG A 80 -0.99 9.37 -13.76
C ARG A 80 -1.83 10.52 -13.22
N TYR A 81 -1.28 11.31 -12.30
CA TYR A 81 -1.95 12.45 -11.69
C TYR A 81 -1.63 13.76 -12.41
N ASN A 82 -2.62 14.65 -12.49
CA ASN A 82 -2.42 16.00 -13.00
C ASN A 82 -1.39 16.75 -12.15
N PRO A 83 -0.35 17.37 -12.73
CA PRO A 83 0.70 18.09 -11.98
C PRO A 83 0.18 19.25 -11.12
N LYS A 84 -1.01 19.77 -11.41
CA LYS A 84 -1.67 20.83 -10.63
C LYS A 84 -2.53 20.30 -9.49
N LEU A 85 -2.69 18.97 -9.37
CA LEU A 85 -3.48 18.35 -8.31
C LEU A 85 -2.86 18.67 -6.94
N LYS A 86 -3.71 18.89 -5.93
CA LYS A 86 -3.24 19.11 -4.56
C LYS A 86 -2.55 17.84 -4.05
N GLY A 87 -1.38 18.03 -3.44
CA GLY A 87 -0.58 16.96 -2.86
C GLY A 87 0.49 16.39 -3.79
N ILE A 88 0.60 16.86 -5.05
CA ILE A 88 1.77 16.51 -5.88
C ILE A 88 3.04 17.09 -5.24
N ILE A 89 4.04 16.24 -5.08
CA ILE A 89 5.33 16.58 -4.47
C ILE A 89 6.45 16.54 -5.51
N GLY A 90 7.54 17.25 -5.22
CA GLY A 90 8.73 17.30 -6.05
C GLY A 90 8.48 17.88 -7.45
N THR A 91 9.15 17.30 -8.44
CA THR A 91 9.08 17.67 -9.85
C THR A 91 7.73 17.27 -10.44
N LYS A 92 7.06 18.27 -11.04
CA LYS A 92 5.73 18.14 -11.63
C LYS A 92 5.84 17.81 -13.13
N LEU A 93 5.77 16.53 -13.46
CA LEU A 93 5.78 16.03 -14.83
C LEU A 93 4.37 16.02 -15.45
N SER A 94 4.27 15.73 -16.74
CA SER A 94 2.98 15.57 -17.40
C SER A 94 2.17 14.43 -16.76
N THR A 95 0.84 14.48 -16.87
CA THR A 95 -0.04 13.41 -16.34
C THR A 95 0.37 12.02 -16.84
N ASN A 96 0.81 11.92 -18.10
CA ASN A 96 1.17 10.65 -18.73
C ASN A 96 2.53 10.12 -18.26
N ASP A 97 3.45 11.00 -17.85
CA ASP A 97 4.76 10.60 -17.31
C ASP A 97 4.66 10.14 -15.84
N GLY A 98 3.54 10.45 -15.18
CA GLY A 98 3.25 10.06 -13.81
C GLY A 98 3.86 11.01 -12.76
N ASN A 99 3.17 11.17 -11.65
CA ASN A 99 3.54 12.05 -10.53
C ASN A 99 3.35 11.33 -9.20
N ILE A 100 4.15 11.71 -8.19
CA ILE A 100 3.97 11.21 -6.82
C ILE A 100 3.09 12.20 -6.07
N ARG A 101 2.13 11.66 -5.33
CA ARG A 101 1.18 12.42 -4.53
C ARG A 101 1.26 12.02 -3.06
N ASN A 102 1.32 13.00 -2.18
CA ASN A 102 1.09 12.85 -0.75
C ASN A 102 -0.40 13.09 -0.46
N VAL A 103 -1.04 12.13 0.22
CA VAL A 103 -2.43 12.25 0.68
C VAL A 103 -2.45 12.14 2.20
N SER A 104 -2.98 13.17 2.87
CA SER A 104 -3.08 13.18 4.33
C SER A 104 -4.02 12.07 4.83
N MET A 105 -3.48 11.24 5.72
CA MET A 105 -4.15 10.15 6.42
C MET A 105 -4.22 10.46 7.93
N PRO A 106 -5.18 9.87 8.67
CA PRO A 106 -5.20 9.99 10.12
C PRO A 106 -4.01 9.26 10.73
N ASP A 107 -3.44 9.85 11.77
CA ASP A 107 -2.40 9.23 12.58
C ASP A 107 -2.95 8.02 13.35
N LEU A 108 -2.06 7.09 13.66
CA LEU A 108 -2.34 5.90 14.42
C LEU A 108 -2.22 6.16 15.92
N VAL A 109 -3.01 5.44 16.70
CA VAL A 109 -2.87 5.39 18.15
C VAL A 109 -2.19 4.08 18.45
N LEU A 110 -0.99 4.13 19.03
CA LEU A 110 -0.20 2.94 19.33
C LEU A 110 -0.49 2.45 20.76
N ASP A 111 -0.46 1.13 20.95
CA ASP A 111 -0.48 0.49 22.25
C ASP A 111 0.89 0.58 22.95
N LYS A 112 1.05 -0.07 24.11
CA LYS A 112 2.29 -0.01 24.88
C LYS A 112 3.44 -0.77 24.22
N GLU A 113 3.09 -1.68 23.32
CA GLU A 113 3.96 -2.54 22.54
C GLU A 113 4.30 -1.91 21.17
N GLY A 114 3.83 -0.70 20.91
CA GLY A 114 4.07 0.05 19.68
C GLY A 114 3.24 -0.43 18.49
N ASN A 115 2.23 -1.28 18.69
CA ASN A 115 1.32 -1.69 17.62
C ASN A 115 0.18 -0.69 17.46
N PRO A 116 -0.30 -0.45 16.24
CA PRO A 116 -1.53 0.30 16.03
C PRO A 116 -2.74 -0.37 16.69
N THR A 117 -3.51 0.39 17.46
CA THR A 117 -4.81 -0.04 17.98
C THR A 117 -5.80 -0.30 16.85
N ASP A 118 -6.67 -1.30 17.02
CA ASP A 118 -7.71 -1.67 16.05
C ASP A 118 -8.56 -0.46 15.63
N GLU A 119 -8.97 0.38 16.59
CA GLU A 119 -9.78 1.56 16.30
C GLU A 119 -9.06 2.56 15.38
N SER A 120 -7.77 2.81 15.64
CA SER A 120 -6.97 3.72 14.81
C SER A 120 -6.70 3.13 13.43
N LEU A 121 -6.46 1.83 13.34
CA LEU A 121 -6.23 1.13 12.09
C LEU A 121 -7.49 1.11 11.21
N GLU A 122 -8.68 0.90 11.79
CA GLU A 122 -9.94 0.96 11.05
C GLU A 122 -10.25 2.39 10.56
N LYS A 123 -9.96 3.42 11.36
CA LYS A 123 -10.04 4.82 10.92
C LYS A 123 -9.10 5.09 9.74
N LEU A 124 -7.88 4.56 9.80
CA LEU A 124 -6.90 4.68 8.72
C LEU A 124 -7.38 3.98 7.45
N LYS A 125 -7.82 2.72 7.52
CA LYS A 125 -8.36 1.97 6.37
C LYS A 125 -9.55 2.69 5.74
N ALA A 126 -10.49 3.19 6.55
CA ALA A 126 -11.63 3.96 6.05
C ALA A 126 -11.19 5.24 5.33
N ALA A 127 -10.17 5.94 5.85
CA ALA A 127 -9.61 7.12 5.19
C ALA A 127 -8.88 6.77 3.88
N LEU A 128 -8.09 5.69 3.86
CA LEU A 128 -7.40 5.19 2.68
C LEU A 128 -8.41 4.82 1.59
N SER A 129 -9.44 4.05 1.94
CA SER A 129 -10.52 3.65 1.03
C SER A 129 -11.17 4.89 0.39
N LYS A 130 -11.59 5.85 1.22
CA LYS A 130 -12.31 7.04 0.74
C LYS A 130 -11.43 8.01 -0.05
N LYS A 131 -10.21 8.29 0.40
CA LYS A 131 -9.36 9.38 -0.13
C LYS A 131 -8.45 8.95 -1.29
N ALA A 132 -8.03 7.68 -1.30
CA ALA A 132 -7.07 7.15 -2.27
C ALA A 132 -7.64 5.94 -3.03
N GLY A 133 -8.49 5.12 -2.39
CA GLY A 133 -9.06 3.90 -2.95
C GLY A 133 -10.40 4.02 -3.68
N LYS A 134 -10.97 5.22 -3.89
CA LYS A 134 -12.31 5.38 -4.50
C LYS A 134 -13.44 4.58 -3.82
N ASN A 135 -13.39 4.46 -2.50
CA ASN A 135 -14.32 3.68 -1.67
C ASN A 135 -14.29 2.17 -1.92
N THR A 136 -13.16 1.63 -2.39
CA THR A 136 -12.97 0.17 -2.54
C THR A 136 -12.33 -0.44 -1.31
N ASN A 137 -12.22 -1.78 -1.30
CA ASN A 137 -11.47 -2.50 -0.27
C ASN A 137 -10.00 -2.04 -0.21
N VAL A 138 -9.40 -2.14 0.97
CA VAL A 138 -8.01 -1.76 1.26
C VAL A 138 -7.32 -2.91 1.96
N GLU A 139 -6.20 -3.34 1.39
CA GLU A 139 -5.33 -4.34 1.97
C GLU A 139 -4.03 -3.68 2.42
N LEU A 140 -3.56 -4.03 3.62
CA LEU A 140 -2.34 -3.50 4.21
C LEU A 140 -1.39 -4.65 4.49
N THR A 141 -0.16 -4.55 4.00
CA THR A 141 0.94 -5.47 4.33
C THR A 141 2.06 -4.65 4.98
N CYS A 142 2.18 -4.76 6.29
CA CYS A 142 3.09 -3.95 7.10
C CYS A 142 4.26 -4.77 7.63
N SER A 143 5.42 -4.13 7.76
CA SER A 143 6.56 -4.64 8.50
C SER A 143 7.11 -3.58 9.43
N LYS A 144 7.50 -4.00 10.64
CA LYS A 144 8.22 -3.16 11.63
C LYS A 144 9.72 -3.08 11.35
N ASP A 145 10.24 -3.97 10.52
CA ASP A 145 11.67 -3.99 10.20
C ASP A 145 12.03 -2.95 9.12
N VAL A 146 11.02 -2.36 8.47
CA VAL A 146 11.19 -1.38 7.40
C VAL A 146 11.26 0.02 7.96
N ASP A 147 12.40 0.69 7.79
CA ASP A 147 12.65 2.06 8.23
C ASP A 147 11.87 3.05 7.34
N GLU A 148 10.85 3.68 7.89
CA GLU A 148 9.98 4.62 7.19
C GLU A 148 10.74 5.84 6.67
N ARG A 149 11.87 6.22 7.29
CA ARG A 149 12.66 7.37 6.88
C ARG A 149 13.37 7.08 5.57
N LYS A 150 13.98 5.89 5.44
CA LYS A 150 14.57 5.43 4.18
C LYS A 150 13.50 5.32 3.08
N VAL A 151 12.31 4.83 3.42
CA VAL A 151 11.15 4.84 2.50
C VAL A 151 10.88 6.27 2.02
N TYR A 152 10.80 7.26 2.92
CA TYR A 152 10.56 8.65 2.55
C TYR A 152 11.72 9.27 1.76
N GLU A 153 12.96 8.90 2.06
CA GLU A 153 14.13 9.32 1.29
C GLU A 153 14.06 8.81 -0.15
N TYR A 154 13.69 7.53 -0.35
CA TYR A 154 13.45 6.97 -1.66
C TYR A 154 12.32 7.70 -2.40
N VAL A 155 11.17 7.88 -1.74
CA VAL A 155 10.03 8.61 -2.31
C VAL A 155 10.44 10.02 -2.74
N ASN A 156 11.19 10.74 -1.90
CA ASN A 156 11.65 12.10 -2.20
C ASN A 156 12.70 12.12 -3.32
N LYS A 157 13.60 11.14 -3.37
CA LYS A 157 14.58 10.99 -4.46
C LYS A 157 13.86 10.84 -5.79
N ILE A 158 12.90 9.93 -5.89
CA ILE A 158 12.10 9.74 -7.10
C ILE A 158 11.26 10.98 -7.39
N ALA A 159 10.62 11.59 -6.39
CA ALA A 159 9.76 12.75 -6.61
C ALA A 159 10.51 13.96 -7.20
N ASN A 160 11.77 14.18 -6.82
CA ASN A 160 12.55 15.34 -7.25
C ASN A 160 13.39 15.10 -8.52
N ASP A 161 13.46 13.86 -9.03
CA ASP A 161 14.21 13.55 -10.23
C ASP A 161 13.40 13.88 -11.51
N GLU A 162 13.84 14.88 -12.27
CA GLU A 162 13.26 15.26 -13.57
C GLU A 162 13.42 14.19 -14.66
N LYS A 163 14.43 13.33 -14.53
CA LYS A 163 14.79 12.31 -15.52
C LYS A 163 14.41 10.91 -15.08
N ARG A 164 13.66 10.78 -13.99
CA ARG A 164 13.16 9.49 -13.50
C ARG A 164 12.38 8.74 -14.57
N ASP A 165 12.35 7.42 -14.42
CA ASP A 165 11.54 6.58 -15.26
C ASP A 165 10.08 7.05 -15.24
N LYS A 166 9.48 7.04 -16.43
CA LYS A 166 8.11 7.49 -16.67
C LYS A 166 7.13 6.36 -16.37
N TYR A 167 5.89 6.73 -16.09
CA TYR A 167 4.83 5.79 -15.81
C TYR A 167 4.67 4.79 -16.96
N SER A 168 4.76 3.50 -16.65
CA SER A 168 4.83 2.42 -17.64
C SER A 168 4.21 1.13 -17.12
N TRP A 169 3.35 0.54 -17.95
CA TRP A 169 2.80 -0.80 -17.75
C TRP A 169 3.63 -1.90 -18.44
N ASN A 170 4.86 -1.61 -18.86
CA ASN A 170 5.72 -2.60 -19.51
C ASN A 170 5.94 -3.79 -18.55
N PRO A 171 5.54 -5.02 -18.91
CA PRO A 171 5.63 -6.18 -18.02
C PRO A 171 7.08 -6.57 -17.67
N PHE A 172 8.07 -6.17 -18.48
CA PHE A 172 9.48 -6.48 -18.24
C PHE A 172 10.21 -5.43 -17.41
N SER A 173 9.63 -4.24 -17.27
CA SER A 173 10.19 -3.13 -16.49
C SER A 173 9.04 -2.22 -16.06
N PRO A 174 8.18 -2.69 -15.13
CA PRO A 174 7.01 -1.94 -14.71
C PRO A 174 7.43 -0.71 -13.91
N ASN A 175 6.80 0.42 -14.18
CA ASN A 175 6.95 1.63 -13.38
C ASN A 175 5.56 2.24 -13.16
N GLN A 176 4.85 1.69 -12.19
CA GLN A 176 3.46 2.03 -11.88
C GLN A 176 3.24 2.00 -10.37
N CYS A 177 2.03 2.33 -9.93
CA CYS A 177 1.68 2.50 -8.52
C CYS A 177 2.18 1.38 -7.58
N ARG A 178 2.02 0.11 -7.98
CA ARG A 178 2.40 -1.06 -7.19
C ARG A 178 3.90 -1.33 -7.21
N SER A 179 4.58 -1.17 -8.35
CA SER A 179 6.04 -1.32 -8.38
C SER A 179 6.70 -0.21 -7.57
N PHE A 180 6.20 1.03 -7.68
CA PHE A 180 6.64 2.13 -6.82
C PHE A 180 6.44 1.82 -5.33
N ALA A 181 5.30 1.26 -4.95
CA ALA A 181 5.03 0.90 -3.56
C ALA A 181 5.97 -0.21 -3.07
N GLU A 182 6.25 -1.21 -3.92
CA GLU A 182 7.22 -2.28 -3.65
C GLU A 182 8.63 -1.71 -3.50
N ASP A 183 9.14 -0.99 -4.51
CA ASP A 183 10.48 -0.42 -4.49
C ASP A 183 10.69 0.55 -3.31
N SER A 184 9.64 1.29 -2.94
CA SER A 184 9.68 2.18 -1.78
C SER A 184 9.78 1.40 -0.48
N PHE A 185 9.05 0.29 -0.37
CA PHE A 185 9.08 -0.59 0.80
C PHE A 185 10.44 -1.28 0.93
N ASP A 186 10.96 -1.83 -0.17
CA ASP A 186 12.25 -2.52 -0.23
C ASP A 186 13.42 -1.56 0.06
N ALA A 187 13.30 -0.27 -0.30
CA ALA A 187 14.30 0.73 0.05
C ALA A 187 14.41 0.98 1.57
N GLY A 188 13.39 0.60 2.35
CA GLY A 188 13.39 0.74 3.80
C GLY A 188 13.98 -0.45 4.57
N ASP A 189 14.14 -1.60 3.91
CA ASP A 189 14.80 -2.80 4.44
C ASP A 189 16.31 -2.57 4.70
#